data_AF-A0A662PTK7-F1
#
_entry.id   AF-A0A662PTK7-F1
#
_cell.length_a   1.000
_cell.length_b   1.000
_cell.length_c   1.000
_cell.angle_alpha   90.00
_cell.angle_beta   90.00
_cell.angle_gamma   90.00
#
_symmetry.space_group_name_H-M   'P 1'
#
loop_
_entity.id
_entity.type
_entity.pdbx_description
1 polymer ?
#
loop_
_entity_poly.entity_id
_entity_poly.type
_entity_poly.pdbx_seq_one_letter_code
_entity_poly.pdbx_strand_id
1 'polypeptide(L)'
;MLVRVFILMILFASSSVSAELLISYFDGCEFPDEFSMFDVGKIEIYLSSKSNYTLVVEYCKMQNYSKGLEINWLGHVLDVNKDARRWTGRMNWGGVDYRVYYVIHDVDHNGAVSWLRIYSYWPEKIVVDREKTIPGWVLSKVYNMTIPSYVVIPGVSELRYASNINIRLYDLPKGDYSIGLSEIKDRWVTLVEDDYDGLPLDLRSIKARLDKDVLTIRYEFYNPLPKPWKGASVHCYLPDFSLAEKLFGPNIFLDKGRLDIAWHTPLPKGINPLVSTNMRGNMIEYRINTIWLHVDLNDRLSLNKLYTSCTIDDFVPGEKWIKLSTPS
;
A
#
# COMPACT_ATOMS: atom_id res chain seq x y z
N MET A 1 -24.28 28.22 59.86
CA MET A 1 -23.14 27.74 59.06
C MET A 1 -23.60 26.53 58.26
N LEU A 2 -23.54 26.65 56.91
CA LEU A 2 -23.46 25.59 55.89
C LEU A 2 -24.37 24.35 56.08
N VAL A 3 -25.53 24.22 55.42
CA VAL A 3 -25.71 23.92 53.97
C VAL A 3 -24.59 23.05 53.40
N ARG A 4 -24.97 21.91 52.80
CA ARG A 4 -24.24 21.05 51.83
C ARG A 4 -23.63 19.76 52.37
N VAL A 5 -24.46 18.72 52.57
CA VAL A 5 -24.05 17.33 52.31
C VAL A 5 -25.24 16.56 51.68
N PHE A 6 -25.88 17.13 50.65
CA PHE A 6 -26.95 16.43 49.90
C PHE A 6 -26.84 16.55 48.37
N ILE A 7 -25.72 17.05 47.85
CA ILE A 7 -25.49 17.13 46.39
C ILE A 7 -24.04 16.77 46.13
N LEU A 8 -23.74 15.47 46.00
CA LEU A 8 -22.66 14.98 45.14
C LEU A 8 -22.81 13.46 44.83
N MET A 9 -24.05 12.96 44.73
CA MET A 9 -24.36 11.66 44.09
C MET A 9 -24.90 11.83 42.66
N ILE A 10 -24.77 13.02 42.09
CA ILE A 10 -25.14 13.33 40.70
C ILE A 10 -24.02 14.21 40.17
N LEU A 11 -23.00 13.61 39.52
CA LEU A 11 -22.11 14.27 38.55
C LEU A 11 -21.00 13.37 37.96
N PHE A 12 -21.04 12.06 38.21
CA PHE A 12 -20.43 11.08 37.31
C PHE A 12 -21.46 10.03 36.90
N ALA A 13 -22.64 10.47 36.47
CA ALA A 13 -23.26 9.78 35.35
C ALA A 13 -22.35 10.08 34.17
N SER A 14 -21.32 9.25 34.01
CA SER A 14 -20.64 9.06 32.75
C SER A 14 -21.75 9.02 31.71
N SER A 15 -21.84 10.06 30.90
CA SER A 15 -22.46 10.00 29.59
C SER A 15 -21.60 9.04 28.76
N SER A 16 -21.65 7.76 29.13
CA SER A 16 -21.53 6.64 28.22
C SER A 16 -22.70 6.81 27.27
N VAL A 17 -22.52 7.70 26.30
CA VAL A 17 -23.16 7.60 25.01
C VAL A 17 -22.83 6.18 24.58
N SER A 18 -23.78 5.27 24.78
CA SER A 18 -23.69 3.90 24.32
C SER A 18 -23.62 3.97 22.81
N ALA A 19 -22.41 3.95 22.27
CA ALA A 19 -22.21 3.77 20.85
C ALA A 19 -22.66 2.34 20.55
N GLU A 20 -23.76 2.18 19.83
CA GLU A 20 -24.31 0.87 19.51
C GLU A 20 -23.44 0.21 18.43
N LEU A 21 -22.93 -0.99 18.71
CA LEU A 21 -22.10 -1.75 17.77
C LEU A 21 -22.98 -2.40 16.70
N LEU A 22 -22.79 -2.03 15.43
CA LEU A 22 -23.56 -2.55 14.30
C LEU A 22 -22.83 -3.68 13.57
N ILE A 23 -21.52 -3.52 13.37
CA ILE A 23 -20.65 -4.57 12.79
C ILE A 23 -19.41 -4.65 13.65
N SER A 24 -18.96 -5.88 13.91
CA SER A 24 -17.61 -6.19 14.34
C SER A 24 -17.10 -7.30 13.44
N TYR A 25 -15.99 -7.06 12.74
CA TYR A 25 -15.35 -8.06 11.91
C TYR A 25 -13.87 -8.16 12.29
N PHE A 26 -13.44 -9.40 12.55
CA PHE A 26 -12.06 -9.74 12.88
C PHE A 26 -11.43 -10.41 11.67
N ASP A 27 -10.40 -9.79 11.11
CA ASP A 27 -9.71 -10.30 9.93
C ASP A 27 -8.60 -11.29 10.30
N GLY A 28 -7.92 -11.05 11.41
CA GLY A 28 -6.74 -11.81 11.82
C GLY A 28 -5.47 -10.98 11.65
N CYS A 29 -4.31 -11.60 11.89
CA CYS A 29 -3.01 -10.99 11.68
C CYS A 29 -2.18 -11.89 10.76
N GLU A 30 -2.60 -11.96 9.50
CA GLU A 30 -2.12 -12.94 8.52
C GLU A 30 -0.91 -12.48 7.71
N PHE A 31 -0.52 -11.20 7.80
CA PHE A 31 0.64 -10.69 7.08
C PHE A 31 1.94 -11.32 7.61
N PRO A 32 2.97 -11.47 6.75
CA PRO A 32 4.33 -11.75 7.21
C PRO A 32 4.78 -10.74 8.26
N ASP A 33 5.63 -11.16 9.19
CA ASP A 33 6.06 -10.32 10.32
C ASP A 33 6.65 -8.98 9.87
N GLU A 34 7.37 -8.96 8.75
CA GLU A 34 7.98 -7.77 8.15
C GLU A 34 6.94 -6.73 7.70
N PHE A 35 5.74 -7.16 7.32
CA PHE A 35 4.65 -6.28 6.87
C PHE A 35 3.48 -6.19 7.86
N SER A 36 3.54 -6.90 8.98
CA SER A 36 2.46 -7.01 9.98
C SER A 36 1.99 -5.70 10.62
N MET A 37 2.75 -4.61 10.50
CA MET A 37 2.30 -3.27 10.91
C MET A 37 1.29 -2.63 9.95
N PHE A 38 1.11 -3.22 8.78
CA PHE A 38 0.15 -2.79 7.75
C PHE A 38 -1.11 -3.67 7.71
N ASP A 39 -1.18 -4.66 8.59
CA ASP A 39 -2.23 -5.66 8.69
C ASP A 39 -3.36 -5.20 9.64
N VAL A 40 -4.59 -5.19 9.15
CA VAL A 40 -5.78 -4.74 9.85
C VAL A 40 -6.39 -5.91 10.61
N GLY A 41 -6.17 -5.93 11.92
CA GLY A 41 -6.72 -6.99 12.77
C GLY A 41 -8.24 -6.99 12.87
N LYS A 42 -8.85 -5.80 12.89
CA LYS A 42 -10.28 -5.67 13.16
C LYS A 42 -10.86 -4.37 12.62
N ILE A 43 -12.11 -4.45 12.16
CA ILE A 43 -12.95 -3.28 11.92
C ILE A 43 -14.25 -3.35 12.73
N GLU A 44 -14.72 -2.20 13.18
CA GLU A 44 -16.01 -2.07 13.85
C GLU A 44 -16.76 -0.84 13.36
N ILE A 45 -18.09 -0.94 13.29
CA ILE A 45 -18.93 0.20 12.95
C ILE A 45 -19.92 0.41 14.08
N TYR A 46 -19.90 1.62 14.63
CA TYR A 46 -20.78 2.05 15.70
C TYR A 46 -21.76 3.11 15.22
N LEU A 47 -22.97 3.11 15.79
CA LEU A 47 -23.88 4.24 15.72
C LEU A 47 -23.41 5.33 16.70
N SER A 48 -23.11 6.53 16.20
CA SER A 48 -22.67 7.68 17.01
C SER A 48 -23.85 8.60 17.38
N SER A 49 -23.71 9.39 18.44
CA SER A 49 -24.76 10.23 19.05
C SER A 49 -25.32 11.40 18.22
N LYS A 50 -25.05 11.46 16.91
CA LYS A 50 -25.54 12.52 16.00
C LYS A 50 -25.85 12.00 14.61
N SER A 51 -26.55 10.86 14.53
CA SER A 51 -27.02 10.19 13.31
C SER A 51 -25.94 9.60 12.38
N ASN A 52 -24.67 10.00 12.49
CA ASN A 52 -23.55 9.43 11.73
C ASN A 52 -23.03 8.12 12.34
N TYR A 53 -22.26 7.36 11.56
CA TYR A 53 -21.58 6.16 12.03
C TYR A 53 -20.10 6.44 12.28
N THR A 54 -19.50 5.64 13.16
CA THR A 54 -18.06 5.64 13.42
C THR A 54 -17.48 4.31 12.98
N LEU A 55 -16.62 4.33 11.97
CA LEU A 55 -15.74 3.22 11.63
C LEU A 55 -14.51 3.27 12.52
N VAL A 56 -14.27 2.19 13.26
CA VAL A 56 -13.06 1.94 14.01
C VAL A 56 -12.25 0.91 13.25
N VAL A 57 -10.98 1.22 12.99
CA VAL A 57 -10.02 0.30 12.37
C VAL A 57 -8.89 0.08 13.36
N GLU A 58 -8.63 -1.16 13.72
CA GLU A 58 -7.52 -1.55 14.58
C GLU A 58 -6.54 -2.42 13.79
N TYR A 59 -5.28 -1.98 13.72
CA TYR A 59 -4.18 -2.75 13.15
C TYR A 59 -3.62 -3.75 14.14
N CYS A 60 -3.03 -4.83 13.63
CA CYS A 60 -2.38 -5.86 14.42
C CYS A 60 -1.18 -5.34 15.22
N LYS A 61 -0.33 -4.53 14.56
CA LYS A 61 0.80 -3.84 15.18
C LYS A 61 0.70 -2.33 14.93
N MET A 62 1.28 -1.55 15.84
CA MET A 62 1.41 -0.10 15.63
C MET A 62 2.36 0.16 14.45
N GLN A 63 1.95 1.01 13.51
CA GLN A 63 2.85 1.48 12.46
C GLN A 63 3.99 2.25 13.09
N ASN A 64 5.21 1.87 12.72
CA ASN A 64 6.41 2.51 13.23
C ASN A 64 7.24 3.07 12.09
N TYR A 65 7.79 4.26 12.32
CA TYR A 65 8.88 4.78 11.51
C TYR A 65 10.16 4.09 11.97
N SER A 66 10.83 3.43 11.05
CA SER A 66 12.22 3.04 11.22
C SER A 66 13.07 3.90 10.31
N LYS A 67 14.34 4.11 10.69
CA LYS A 67 15.33 4.69 9.77
C LYS A 67 15.28 3.92 8.45
N GLY A 68 15.10 4.63 7.34
CA GLY A 68 14.98 4.03 6.01
C GLY A 68 13.57 3.66 5.57
N LEU A 69 12.56 3.66 6.44
CA LEU A 69 11.15 3.43 6.07
C LEU A 69 10.33 4.72 6.22
N GLU A 70 9.83 5.23 5.09
CA GLU A 70 8.94 6.40 5.05
C GLU A 70 7.55 5.98 4.58
N ILE A 71 6.50 6.42 5.27
CA ILE A 71 5.11 6.24 4.82
C ILE A 71 4.71 7.51 4.06
N ASN A 72 4.64 7.40 2.73
CA ASN A 72 4.30 8.49 1.83
C ASN A 72 2.82 8.92 1.98
N TRP A 73 1.93 7.92 2.04
CA TRP A 73 0.53 8.13 2.41
C TRP A 73 -0.10 6.84 2.94
N LEU A 74 -1.14 7.04 3.76
CA LEU A 74 -2.01 5.99 4.32
C LEU A 74 -3.46 6.37 4.04
N GLY A 75 -4.17 5.49 3.34
CA GLY A 75 -5.57 5.60 2.97
C GLY A 75 -6.42 4.55 3.66
N HIS A 76 -7.55 4.97 4.22
CA HIS A 76 -8.62 4.11 4.70
C HIS A 76 -9.81 4.26 3.75
N VAL A 77 -10.22 3.15 3.14
CA VAL A 77 -11.25 3.11 2.11
C VAL A 77 -12.43 2.31 2.61
N LEU A 78 -13.61 2.93 2.62
CA LEU A 78 -14.85 2.21 2.80
C LEU A 78 -15.67 2.31 1.52
N ASP A 79 -15.77 1.19 0.81
CA ASP A 79 -16.69 1.01 -0.30
C ASP A 79 -18.06 0.62 0.26
N VAL A 80 -19.13 1.22 -0.29
CA VAL A 80 -20.51 1.00 0.14
C VAL A 80 -21.37 0.69 -1.07
N ASN A 81 -22.07 -0.43 -1.02
CA ASN A 81 -23.13 -0.85 -1.93
C ASN A 81 -24.48 -0.65 -1.22
N LYS A 82 -25.31 0.28 -1.69
CA LYS A 82 -26.63 0.59 -1.13
C LYS A 82 -27.74 -0.26 -1.72
N ASP A 83 -27.63 -0.70 -2.97
CA ASP A 83 -28.81 -1.17 -3.68
C ASP A 83 -28.88 -2.70 -3.85
N ALA A 84 -27.81 -3.45 -3.57
CA ALA A 84 -27.70 -4.91 -3.81
C ALA A 84 -28.13 -5.37 -5.22
N ARG A 85 -28.40 -4.43 -6.14
CA ARG A 85 -28.76 -4.68 -7.52
C ARG A 85 -27.45 -4.81 -8.28
N ARG A 86 -27.18 -6.04 -8.73
CA ARG A 86 -26.12 -6.36 -9.69
C ARG A 86 -26.31 -5.53 -10.96
N TRP A 87 -25.80 -4.30 -11.01
CA TRP A 87 -25.51 -3.65 -12.28
C TRP A 87 -24.08 -3.13 -12.31
N THR A 88 -23.37 -3.69 -13.28
CA THR A 88 -21.96 -3.57 -13.58
C THR A 88 -21.73 -2.29 -14.37
N GLY A 89 -21.38 -1.19 -13.69
CA GLY A 89 -20.79 -0.03 -14.36
C GLY A 89 -19.42 -0.39 -14.95
N ARG A 90 -19.09 0.14 -16.13
CA ARG A 90 -17.89 -0.17 -16.96
C ARG A 90 -16.53 0.26 -16.38
N MET A 91 -16.39 0.30 -15.07
CA MET A 91 -15.09 0.42 -14.40
C MET A 91 -14.95 -0.77 -13.46
N ASN A 92 -13.73 -1.22 -13.19
CA ASN A 92 -13.40 -2.43 -12.40
C ASN A 92 -13.88 -2.42 -10.92
N TRP A 93 -14.89 -1.61 -10.57
CA TRP A 93 -15.46 -1.37 -9.24
C TRP A 93 -16.96 -1.71 -9.20
N GLY A 94 -17.37 -2.84 -9.78
CA GLY A 94 -18.79 -3.22 -9.86
C GLY A 94 -19.47 -3.27 -8.48
N GLY A 95 -20.58 -2.56 -8.34
CA GLY A 95 -21.43 -2.56 -7.13
C GLY A 95 -21.11 -1.51 -6.06
N VAL A 96 -20.15 -0.60 -6.29
CA VAL A 96 -19.87 0.51 -5.35
C VAL A 96 -20.76 1.71 -5.69
N ASP A 97 -21.61 2.14 -4.75
CA ASP A 97 -22.40 3.38 -4.86
C ASP A 97 -21.65 4.57 -4.26
N TYR A 98 -20.98 4.35 -3.13
CA TYR A 98 -20.17 5.36 -2.46
C TYR A 98 -18.80 4.81 -2.08
N ARG A 99 -17.79 5.68 -2.14
CA ARG A 99 -16.48 5.46 -1.54
C ARG A 99 -16.19 6.57 -0.55
N VAL A 100 -16.03 6.20 0.71
CA VAL A 100 -15.56 7.11 1.76
C VAL A 100 -14.06 6.87 1.91
N TYR A 101 -13.27 7.91 1.65
CA TYR A 101 -11.83 7.83 1.57
C TYR A 101 -11.22 8.80 2.60
N TYR A 102 -10.55 8.27 3.60
CA TYR A 102 -9.75 9.06 4.54
C TYR A 102 -8.30 8.86 4.22
N VAL A 103 -7.55 9.94 4.05
CA VAL A 103 -6.14 9.85 3.69
C VAL A 103 -5.32 10.73 4.58
N ILE A 104 -4.17 10.21 4.97
CA ILE A 104 -3.08 10.93 5.61
C ILE A 104 -1.97 11.04 4.57
N HIS A 105 -1.64 12.26 4.18
CA HIS A 105 -0.50 12.54 3.31
C HIS A 105 0.59 13.30 4.07
N ASP A 106 1.83 12.96 3.75
CA ASP A 106 3.07 13.58 4.24
C ASP A 106 3.33 13.35 5.73
N VAL A 107 4.09 12.30 6.03
CA VAL A 107 4.56 12.05 7.39
C VAL A 107 6.07 12.00 7.46
N ASP A 108 6.74 12.97 6.85
CA ASP A 108 8.12 13.29 7.22
C ASP A 108 8.46 14.78 7.29
N HIS A 109 7.64 15.74 6.83
CA HIS A 109 8.03 17.16 6.90
C HIS A 109 6.89 18.14 7.23
N ASN A 110 6.73 18.45 8.53
CA ASN A 110 6.18 19.72 9.07
C ASN A 110 4.79 20.20 8.58
N GLY A 111 3.89 19.30 8.17
CA GLY A 111 2.55 19.75 7.77
C GLY A 111 1.60 18.69 7.25
N ALA A 112 1.60 17.48 7.85
CA ALA A 112 0.74 16.37 7.44
C ALA A 112 -0.69 16.86 7.13
N VAL A 113 -1.08 16.75 5.86
CA VAL A 113 -2.41 17.14 5.43
C VAL A 113 -3.24 15.89 5.30
N SER A 114 -4.29 15.80 6.12
CA SER A 114 -5.24 14.70 5.99
C SER A 114 -6.52 15.19 5.34
N TRP A 115 -7.14 14.34 4.52
CA TRP A 115 -8.38 14.66 3.83
C TRP A 115 -9.40 13.55 4.01
N LEU A 116 -10.66 13.94 4.15
CA LEU A 116 -11.80 13.09 3.88
C LEU A 116 -12.36 13.46 2.50
N ARG A 117 -12.42 12.48 1.59
CA ARG A 117 -13.15 12.58 0.32
C ARG A 117 -14.26 11.55 0.28
N ILE A 118 -15.41 11.96 -0.23
CA ILE A 118 -16.54 11.05 -0.48
C ILE A 118 -16.84 11.11 -1.96
N TYR A 119 -16.75 9.97 -2.62
CA TYR A 119 -17.11 9.82 -4.02
C TYR A 119 -18.47 9.15 -4.12
N SER A 120 -19.36 9.71 -4.96
CA SER A 120 -20.54 9.01 -5.44
C SER A 120 -20.31 8.51 -6.86
N TYR A 121 -20.70 7.26 -7.12
CA TYR A 121 -20.56 6.64 -8.42
C TYR A 121 -21.93 6.59 -9.09
N TRP A 122 -22.12 7.52 -10.03
CA TRP A 122 -23.28 7.51 -10.92
C TRP A 122 -22.89 6.77 -12.22
N PRO A 123 -23.85 6.23 -12.99
CA PRO A 123 -23.60 5.34 -14.13
C PRO A 123 -22.57 5.83 -15.17
N GLU A 124 -22.27 7.13 -15.20
CA GLU A 124 -21.37 7.76 -16.17
C GLU A 124 -20.31 8.69 -15.56
N LYS A 125 -20.33 8.97 -14.24
CA LYS A 125 -19.44 9.96 -13.62
C LYS A 125 -19.11 9.62 -12.16
N ILE A 126 -17.87 9.91 -11.79
CA ILE A 126 -17.42 9.98 -10.40
C ILE A 126 -17.58 11.42 -9.94
N VAL A 127 -18.36 11.66 -8.89
CA VAL A 127 -18.57 12.99 -8.32
C VAL A 127 -17.95 13.04 -6.93
N VAL A 128 -17.19 14.11 -6.64
CA VAL A 128 -16.73 14.39 -5.28
C VAL A 128 -17.87 15.06 -4.53
N ASP A 129 -18.57 14.31 -3.69
CA ASP A 129 -19.69 14.81 -2.88
C ASP A 129 -19.20 15.73 -1.76
N ARG A 130 -18.01 15.43 -1.21
CA ARG A 130 -17.43 16.19 -0.10
C ARG A 130 -15.92 16.05 -0.06
N GLU A 131 -15.24 17.15 0.24
CA GLU A 131 -13.82 17.19 0.60
C GLU A 131 -13.64 18.02 1.88
N LYS A 132 -12.87 17.51 2.84
CA LYS A 132 -12.58 18.22 4.09
C LYS A 132 -11.17 17.90 4.57
N THR A 133 -10.38 18.92 4.88
CA THR A 133 -9.11 18.76 5.60
C THR A 133 -9.37 18.36 7.05
N ILE A 134 -8.66 17.35 7.54
CA ILE A 134 -8.67 16.88 8.92
C ILE A 134 -7.32 17.28 9.55
N PRO A 135 -7.29 18.25 10.47
CA PRO A 135 -6.06 18.62 11.15
C PRO A 135 -5.61 17.52 12.11
N GLY A 136 -4.30 17.25 12.17
CA GLY A 136 -3.67 16.51 13.26
C GLY A 136 -3.95 15.01 13.30
N TRP A 137 -4.27 14.39 12.16
CA TRP A 137 -4.31 12.93 12.05
C TRP A 137 -2.88 12.38 12.00
N VAL A 138 -2.54 11.53 12.99
CA VAL A 138 -1.22 10.93 13.18
C VAL A 138 -1.32 9.41 13.08
N LEU A 139 -0.20 8.74 12.85
CA LEU A 139 -0.18 7.27 12.87
C LEU A 139 -0.59 6.72 14.24
N SER A 140 -1.42 5.68 14.21
CA SER A 140 -2.01 5.09 15.41
C SER A 140 -2.31 3.62 15.16
N LYS A 141 -2.25 2.80 16.20
CA LYS A 141 -2.77 1.42 16.10
C LYS A 141 -4.27 1.40 15.80
N VAL A 142 -5.01 2.41 16.27
CA VAL A 142 -6.49 2.50 16.14
C VAL A 142 -6.88 3.83 15.52
N TYR A 143 -7.71 3.77 14.47
CA TYR A 143 -8.27 4.93 13.77
C TYR A 143 -9.78 4.99 13.94
N ASN A 144 -10.29 6.20 14.21
CA ASN A 144 -11.72 6.48 14.34
C ASN A 144 -12.17 7.42 13.22
N MET A 145 -13.11 6.98 12.40
CA MET A 145 -13.53 7.66 11.17
C MET A 145 -15.05 7.86 11.14
N THR A 146 -15.50 9.08 10.87
CA THR A 146 -16.94 9.41 10.86
C THR A 146 -17.57 9.21 9.48
N ILE A 147 -18.32 8.13 9.29
CA ILE A 147 -19.08 7.89 8.06
C ILE A 147 -20.40 8.69 8.13
N PRO A 148 -20.71 9.52 7.12
CA PRO A 148 -21.98 10.23 7.12
C PRO A 148 -23.17 9.28 7.00
N SER A 149 -24.24 9.59 7.74
CA SER A 149 -25.44 8.76 7.80
C SER A 149 -26.10 8.51 6.44
N TYR A 150 -26.04 9.49 5.54
CA TYR A 150 -26.62 9.38 4.21
C TYR A 150 -25.87 8.40 3.31
N VAL A 151 -24.65 8.00 3.65
CA VAL A 151 -23.84 7.07 2.85
C VAL A 151 -24.27 5.62 3.08
N VAL A 152 -24.82 5.29 4.25
CA VAL A 152 -25.10 3.90 4.64
C VAL A 152 -26.52 3.73 5.17
N ILE A 153 -27.21 2.70 4.70
CA ILE A 153 -28.57 2.34 5.12
C ILE A 153 -28.51 1.00 5.88
N PRO A 154 -28.75 0.97 7.20
CA PRO A 154 -28.77 -0.27 7.97
C PRO A 154 -29.76 -1.30 7.43
N GLY A 155 -29.39 -2.58 7.45
CA GLY A 155 -30.18 -3.69 6.91
C GLY A 155 -30.18 -3.82 5.39
N VAL A 156 -29.71 -2.80 4.67
CA VAL A 156 -29.69 -2.77 3.19
C VAL A 156 -28.26 -2.73 2.67
N SER A 157 -27.44 -1.80 3.17
CA SER A 157 -26.10 -1.58 2.66
C SER A 157 -25.15 -2.74 2.94
N GLU A 158 -24.30 -3.02 1.97
CA GLU A 158 -23.13 -3.88 2.12
C GLU A 158 -21.86 -3.04 2.05
N LEU A 159 -20.85 -3.43 2.82
CA LEU A 159 -19.64 -2.66 3.07
C LEU A 159 -18.40 -3.49 2.76
N ARG A 160 -17.39 -2.87 2.18
CA ARG A 160 -16.05 -3.45 2.08
C ARG A 160 -15.03 -2.41 2.51
N TYR A 161 -14.12 -2.81 3.37
CA TYR A 161 -13.06 -1.95 3.83
C TYR A 161 -11.72 -2.35 3.19
N ALA A 162 -10.91 -1.36 2.87
CA ALA A 162 -9.51 -1.56 2.51
C ALA A 162 -8.60 -0.54 3.20
N SER A 163 -7.48 -1.01 3.73
CA SER A 163 -6.32 -0.16 4.01
C SER A 163 -5.43 -0.13 2.77
N ASN A 164 -4.95 1.05 2.40
CA ASN A 164 -4.14 1.27 1.21
C ASN A 164 -2.97 2.16 1.62
N ILE A 165 -1.74 1.68 1.48
CA ILE A 165 -0.54 2.32 2.05
C ILE A 165 0.53 2.38 0.98
N ASN A 166 1.17 3.52 0.82
CA ASN A 166 2.39 3.62 0.03
C ASN A 166 3.57 3.93 0.93
N ILE A 167 4.58 3.08 0.86
CA ILE A 167 5.84 3.23 1.58
C ILE A 167 7.00 3.42 0.61
N ARG A 168 8.04 4.08 1.10
CA ARG A 168 9.37 4.14 0.49
C ARG A 168 10.38 3.54 1.44
N LEU A 169 11.23 2.68 0.91
CA LEU A 169 12.33 2.05 1.62
C LEU A 169 13.62 2.59 0.99
N TYR A 170 14.40 3.32 1.78
CA TYR A 170 15.70 3.85 1.38
C TYR A 170 16.75 2.78 1.71
N ASP A 171 16.93 1.88 0.75
CA ASP A 171 17.78 0.69 0.87
C ASP A 171 19.12 0.88 0.15
N LEU A 172 19.49 2.12 -0.21
CA LEU A 172 20.70 2.39 -0.96
C LEU A 172 21.39 3.68 -0.50
N PRO A 173 22.74 3.69 -0.45
CA PRO A 173 23.49 4.90 -0.21
C PRO A 173 23.26 5.94 -1.31
N LYS A 174 23.48 7.22 -0.99
CA LYS A 174 23.48 8.28 -2.00
C LYS A 174 24.75 8.18 -2.85
N GLY A 175 24.60 8.06 -4.16
CA GLY A 175 25.73 8.05 -5.09
C GLY A 175 25.29 7.90 -6.55
N ASP A 176 26.21 8.15 -7.46
CA ASP A 176 26.04 7.89 -8.90
C ASP A 176 26.52 6.47 -9.21
N TYR A 177 25.59 5.55 -9.44
CA TYR A 177 25.90 4.16 -9.75
C TYR A 177 25.78 3.92 -11.25
N SER A 178 26.91 4.04 -11.95
CA SER A 178 26.98 3.85 -13.39
C SER A 178 28.20 3.03 -13.77
N ILE A 179 28.02 2.04 -14.64
CA ILE A 179 29.08 1.15 -15.11
C ILE A 179 29.01 0.95 -16.62
N GLY A 180 30.17 0.86 -17.30
CA GLY A 180 30.21 0.50 -18.71
C GLY A 180 29.84 -0.97 -18.94
N LEU A 181 29.12 -1.28 -20.03
CA LEU A 181 28.78 -2.66 -20.38
C LEU A 181 30.03 -3.54 -20.61
N SER A 182 31.11 -2.96 -21.14
CA SER A 182 32.42 -3.60 -21.26
C SER A 182 33.01 -4.05 -19.92
N GLU A 183 32.72 -3.34 -18.82
CA GLU A 183 33.26 -3.64 -17.49
C GLU A 183 32.56 -4.82 -16.82
N ILE A 184 31.32 -5.13 -17.20
CA ILE A 184 30.53 -6.25 -16.68
C ILE A 184 30.47 -7.44 -17.64
N LYS A 185 31.28 -7.40 -18.71
CA LYS A 185 31.34 -8.47 -19.71
C LYS A 185 31.95 -9.74 -19.10
N ASP A 186 31.23 -10.84 -19.26
CA ASP A 186 31.60 -12.21 -18.85
C ASP A 186 31.89 -12.39 -17.35
N ARG A 187 31.58 -11.39 -16.50
CA ARG A 187 31.80 -11.43 -15.05
C ARG A 187 30.70 -10.70 -14.29
N TRP A 188 30.47 -11.12 -13.05
CA TRP A 188 29.59 -10.40 -12.13
C TRP A 188 30.32 -9.20 -11.54
N VAL A 189 29.65 -8.05 -11.54
CA VAL A 189 30.09 -6.84 -10.85
C VAL A 189 28.99 -6.36 -9.93
N THR A 190 29.37 -6.01 -8.70
CA THR A 190 28.49 -5.36 -7.73
C THR A 190 28.38 -3.88 -8.09
N LEU A 191 27.16 -3.43 -8.36
CA LEU A 191 26.85 -2.03 -8.65
C LEU A 191 26.62 -1.25 -7.36
N VAL A 192 25.89 -1.86 -6.42
CA VAL A 192 25.61 -1.30 -5.10
C VAL A 192 25.69 -2.40 -4.06
N GLU A 193 26.17 -2.05 -2.89
CA GLU A 193 26.12 -2.84 -1.67
C GLU A 193 25.65 -1.91 -0.55
N ASP A 194 24.77 -2.39 0.31
CA ASP A 194 24.24 -1.64 1.45
C ASP A 194 24.28 -2.45 2.74
N ASP A 195 24.31 -1.77 3.87
CA ASP A 195 24.29 -2.38 5.20
C ASP A 195 22.86 -2.82 5.58
N TYR A 196 22.75 -3.73 6.55
CA TYR A 196 21.44 -4.17 7.05
C TYR A 196 20.77 -3.07 7.89
N ASP A 197 19.62 -2.58 7.44
CA ASP A 197 18.82 -1.55 8.11
C ASP A 197 17.54 -2.10 8.78
N GLY A 198 17.24 -3.39 8.60
CA GLY A 198 16.06 -4.04 9.19
C GLY A 198 14.75 -3.74 8.47
N LEU A 199 14.80 -3.37 7.19
CA LEU A 199 13.64 -2.98 6.40
C LEU A 199 12.80 -4.19 5.95
N PRO A 200 11.49 -4.03 5.68
CA PRO A 200 10.64 -5.14 5.22
C PRO A 200 11.13 -5.78 3.91
N LEU A 201 11.75 -4.99 3.05
CA LEU A 201 12.54 -5.44 1.90
C LEU A 201 13.91 -4.80 1.97
N ASP A 202 14.81 -5.44 2.70
CA ASP A 202 16.15 -4.92 2.95
C ASP A 202 17.14 -5.38 1.87
N LEU A 203 17.45 -4.47 0.94
CA LEU A 203 18.30 -4.74 -0.22
C LEU A 203 19.77 -4.75 0.21
N ARG A 204 20.43 -5.90 0.05
CA ARG A 204 21.84 -6.06 0.37
C ARG A 204 22.75 -5.63 -0.77
N SER A 205 22.44 -6.04 -1.99
CA SER A 205 23.26 -5.67 -3.16
C SER A 205 22.51 -5.75 -4.47
N ILE A 206 22.97 -4.96 -5.44
CA ILE A 206 22.58 -5.09 -6.85
C ILE A 206 23.82 -5.43 -7.67
N LYS A 207 23.73 -6.49 -8.47
CA LYS A 207 24.82 -7.00 -9.31
C LYS A 207 24.38 -7.08 -10.76
N ALA A 208 25.32 -6.89 -11.67
CA ALA A 208 25.09 -7.05 -13.10
C ALA A 208 26.19 -7.89 -13.77
N ARG A 209 25.80 -8.57 -14.85
CA ARG A 209 26.70 -9.31 -15.74
C ARG A 209 26.15 -9.28 -17.16
N LEU A 210 27.00 -9.01 -18.13
CA LEU A 210 26.71 -9.17 -19.55
C LEU A 210 27.39 -10.45 -20.06
N ASP A 211 26.61 -11.47 -20.42
CA ASP A 211 27.12 -12.68 -21.09
C ASP A 211 26.62 -12.70 -22.54
N LYS A 212 27.54 -12.52 -23.49
CA LYS A 212 27.23 -12.24 -24.89
C LYS A 212 26.26 -11.05 -25.01
N ASP A 213 25.03 -11.31 -25.44
CA ASP A 213 23.96 -10.32 -25.64
C ASP A 213 22.89 -10.39 -24.55
N VAL A 214 23.20 -11.00 -23.40
CA VAL A 214 22.26 -11.14 -22.29
C VAL A 214 22.79 -10.41 -21.07
N LEU A 215 22.18 -9.27 -20.78
CA LEU A 215 22.39 -8.56 -19.52
C LEU A 215 21.54 -9.24 -18.45
N THR A 216 22.19 -9.68 -17.38
CA THR A 216 21.56 -10.24 -16.19
C THR A 216 21.74 -9.25 -15.05
N ILE A 217 20.64 -8.90 -14.40
CA ILE A 217 20.63 -8.04 -13.21
C ILE A 217 20.06 -8.84 -12.06
N ARG A 218 20.73 -8.78 -10.92
CA ARG A 218 20.39 -9.51 -9.70
C ARG A 218 20.31 -8.56 -8.51
N TYR A 219 19.22 -8.67 -7.76
CA TYR A 219 18.99 -8.03 -6.48
C TYR A 219 19.07 -9.10 -5.41
N GLU A 220 19.90 -8.89 -4.40
CA GLU A 220 20.06 -9.78 -3.26
C GLU A 220 19.58 -9.04 -2.01
N PHE A 221 18.74 -9.69 -1.20
CA PHE A 221 18.18 -9.15 0.02
C PHE A 221 18.84 -9.81 1.23
N TYR A 222 18.84 -9.13 2.39
CA TYR A 222 19.30 -9.73 3.64
C TYR A 222 18.39 -10.87 4.08
N ASN A 223 17.08 -10.66 4.01
CA ASN A 223 16.07 -11.63 4.40
C ASN A 223 15.48 -12.36 3.18
N PRO A 224 15.03 -13.61 3.34
CA PRO A 224 14.21 -14.28 2.33
C PRO A 224 12.97 -13.46 2.01
N LEU A 225 12.58 -13.42 0.74
CA LEU A 225 11.31 -12.84 0.33
C LEU A 225 10.17 -13.63 0.98
N PRO A 226 9.10 -12.95 1.45
CA PRO A 226 7.98 -13.62 2.07
C PRO A 226 7.33 -14.59 1.09
N LYS A 227 6.85 -15.73 1.63
CA LYS A 227 6.06 -16.68 0.84
C LYS A 227 4.72 -16.02 0.48
N PRO A 228 4.16 -16.25 -0.72
CA PRO A 228 2.86 -15.73 -1.12
C PRO A 228 1.77 -15.99 -0.07
N TRP A 229 0.92 -14.99 0.18
CA TRP A 229 -0.18 -15.03 1.13
C TRP A 229 -1.48 -14.53 0.48
N LYS A 230 -2.60 -14.61 1.21
CA LYS A 230 -3.93 -14.17 0.75
C LYS A 230 -4.40 -12.98 1.59
N GLY A 231 -5.48 -12.34 1.16
CA GLY A 231 -6.12 -11.24 1.90
C GLY A 231 -5.54 -9.87 1.60
N ALA A 232 -4.28 -9.81 1.14
CA ALA A 232 -3.60 -8.57 0.83
C ALA A 232 -2.84 -8.60 -0.49
N SER A 233 -2.50 -7.40 -0.97
CA SER A 233 -1.70 -7.18 -2.16
C SER A 233 -0.51 -6.30 -1.81
N VAL A 234 0.71 -6.77 -2.09
CA VAL A 234 1.93 -5.97 -1.90
C VAL A 234 2.69 -5.90 -3.21
N HIS A 235 2.65 -4.72 -3.80
CA HIS A 235 3.28 -4.43 -5.09
C HIS A 235 4.43 -3.44 -4.89
N CYS A 236 5.65 -3.85 -5.18
CA CYS A 236 6.83 -3.00 -5.03
C CYS A 236 7.55 -2.75 -6.36
N TYR A 237 8.07 -1.54 -6.51
CA TYR A 237 8.99 -1.10 -7.54
C TYR A 237 10.37 -0.99 -6.92
N LEU A 238 11.30 -1.87 -7.30
CA LEU A 238 12.70 -1.77 -6.86
C LEU A 238 13.44 -0.69 -7.68
N PRO A 239 14.70 -0.37 -7.34
CA PRO A 239 15.56 0.53 -8.12
C PRO A 239 15.57 0.27 -9.64
N ASP A 240 15.27 1.31 -10.43
CA ASP A 240 15.22 1.26 -11.90
C ASP A 240 16.59 1.52 -12.54
N PHE A 241 16.80 0.96 -13.73
CA PHE A 241 17.98 1.12 -14.55
C PHE A 241 17.70 1.92 -15.82
N SER A 242 18.68 2.71 -16.23
CA SER A 242 18.80 3.27 -17.57
C SER A 242 19.90 2.57 -18.35
N LEU A 243 19.59 2.18 -19.58
CA LEU A 243 20.55 1.68 -20.56
C LEU A 243 20.13 2.17 -21.96
N ALA A 244 21.01 2.88 -22.66
CA ALA A 244 20.74 3.50 -23.97
C ALA A 244 19.37 4.23 -24.02
N GLU A 245 19.14 5.12 -23.05
CA GLU A 245 17.90 5.91 -22.89
C GLU A 245 16.63 5.08 -22.62
N LYS A 246 16.76 3.76 -22.40
CA LYS A 246 15.65 2.89 -21.98
C LYS A 246 15.65 2.78 -20.47
N LEU A 247 14.56 3.24 -19.86
CA LEU A 247 14.30 3.13 -18.44
C LEU A 247 13.47 1.88 -18.16
N PHE A 248 13.98 1.00 -17.31
CA PHE A 248 13.32 -0.23 -16.91
C PHE A 248 13.67 -0.64 -15.49
N GLY A 249 12.78 -1.37 -14.83
CA GLY A 249 13.04 -1.90 -13.50
C GLY A 249 12.05 -2.99 -13.11
N PRO A 250 12.34 -3.74 -12.03
CA PRO A 250 11.51 -4.84 -11.62
C PRO A 250 10.30 -4.37 -10.79
N ASN A 251 9.14 -4.90 -11.14
CA ASN A 251 7.90 -4.81 -10.39
C ASN A 251 7.60 -6.16 -9.74
N ILE A 252 7.52 -6.19 -8.41
CA ILE A 252 7.28 -7.42 -7.66
C ILE A 252 5.92 -7.40 -6.99
N PHE A 253 5.19 -8.50 -7.13
CA PHE A 253 3.91 -8.77 -6.47
C PHE A 253 4.16 -9.88 -5.46
N LEU A 254 4.47 -9.50 -4.22
CA LEU A 254 4.89 -10.45 -3.18
C LEU A 254 3.77 -11.42 -2.81
N ASP A 255 2.53 -10.92 -2.75
CA ASP A 255 1.32 -11.70 -2.50
C ASP A 255 1.09 -12.81 -3.54
N LYS A 256 1.59 -12.62 -4.77
CA LYS A 256 1.43 -13.57 -5.89
C LYS A 256 2.68 -14.38 -6.17
N GLY A 257 3.80 -14.06 -5.53
CA GLY A 257 5.08 -14.64 -5.90
C GLY A 257 5.49 -14.31 -7.34
N ARG A 258 5.11 -13.14 -7.86
CA ARG A 258 5.31 -12.76 -9.28
C ARG A 258 6.29 -11.60 -9.41
N LEU A 259 7.14 -11.69 -10.44
CA LEU A 259 8.07 -10.65 -10.85
C LEU A 259 7.83 -10.30 -12.32
N ASP A 260 7.55 -9.03 -12.59
CA ASP A 260 7.43 -8.43 -13.92
C ASP A 260 8.52 -7.36 -14.10
N ILE A 261 8.76 -6.94 -15.35
CA ILE A 261 9.64 -5.81 -15.66
C ILE A 261 8.81 -4.66 -16.22
N ALA A 262 8.85 -3.51 -15.55
CA ALA A 262 8.29 -2.27 -16.05
C ALA A 262 9.24 -1.64 -17.05
N TRP A 263 8.74 -1.35 -18.25
CA TRP A 263 9.43 -0.53 -19.24
C TRP A 263 8.79 0.86 -19.21
N HIS A 264 9.51 1.83 -18.66
CA HIS A 264 9.05 3.21 -18.57
C HIS A 264 9.25 3.96 -19.88
N THR A 265 10.27 3.56 -20.65
CA THR A 265 10.43 3.98 -22.04
C THR A 265 9.66 3.02 -22.95
N PRO A 266 8.71 3.49 -23.78
CA PRO A 266 7.98 2.62 -24.71
C PRO A 266 8.92 1.86 -25.64
N LEU A 267 8.71 0.55 -25.73
CA LEU A 267 9.40 -0.30 -26.70
C LEU A 267 8.63 -0.33 -28.03
N PRO A 268 9.32 -0.47 -29.17
CA PRO A 268 8.67 -0.69 -30.45
C PRO A 268 7.73 -1.91 -30.41
N LYS A 269 6.62 -1.83 -31.17
CA LYS A 269 5.60 -2.89 -31.18
C LYS A 269 6.21 -4.23 -31.58
N GLY A 270 5.95 -5.27 -30.78
CA GLY A 270 6.44 -6.63 -31.03
C GLY A 270 7.83 -6.92 -30.45
N ILE A 271 8.48 -5.94 -29.83
CA ILE A 271 9.75 -6.15 -29.13
C ILE A 271 9.48 -6.47 -27.66
N ASN A 272 10.03 -7.58 -27.19
CA ASN A 272 10.13 -7.89 -25.77
C ASN A 272 11.56 -8.37 -25.47
N PRO A 273 12.42 -7.51 -24.89
CA PRO A 273 13.80 -7.86 -24.57
C PRO A 273 13.90 -8.81 -23.37
N LEU A 274 12.82 -9.03 -22.61
CA LEU A 274 12.83 -9.91 -21.43
C LEU A 274 13.01 -11.38 -21.84
N VAL A 275 14.09 -11.99 -21.38
CA VAL A 275 14.40 -13.41 -21.59
C VAL A 275 13.78 -14.26 -20.48
N SER A 276 13.99 -13.88 -19.22
CA SER A 276 13.45 -14.60 -18.07
C SER A 276 13.48 -13.74 -16.82
N THR A 277 12.58 -14.06 -15.88
CA THR A 277 12.57 -13.56 -14.51
C THR A 277 12.66 -14.73 -13.53
N ASN A 278 13.27 -14.50 -12.37
CA ASN A 278 13.39 -15.46 -11.29
C ASN A 278 13.28 -14.75 -9.95
N MET A 279 12.50 -15.32 -9.05
CA MET A 279 12.33 -14.83 -7.68
C MET A 279 12.37 -16.03 -6.74
N ARG A 280 13.44 -16.15 -5.95
CA ARG A 280 13.65 -17.31 -5.07
C ARG A 280 14.51 -16.98 -3.86
N GLY A 281 14.07 -17.44 -2.69
CA GLY A 281 14.80 -17.21 -1.45
C GLY A 281 14.91 -15.72 -1.18
N ASN A 282 16.13 -15.21 -1.02
CA ASN A 282 16.43 -13.80 -0.80
C ASN A 282 16.91 -13.09 -2.07
N MET A 283 16.49 -13.53 -3.25
CA MET A 283 17.05 -13.04 -4.51
C MET A 283 15.98 -12.89 -5.60
N ILE A 284 16.15 -11.81 -6.36
CA ILE A 284 15.45 -11.54 -7.62
C ILE A 284 16.48 -11.39 -8.74
N GLU A 285 16.22 -12.02 -9.87
CA GLU A 285 17.06 -11.92 -11.06
C GLU A 285 16.18 -11.79 -12.30
N TYR A 286 16.61 -10.93 -13.22
CA TYR A 286 16.03 -10.89 -14.55
C TYR A 286 17.11 -10.77 -15.62
N ARG A 287 16.76 -11.27 -16.81
CA ARG A 287 17.66 -11.37 -17.95
C ARG A 287 17.03 -10.65 -19.13
N ILE A 288 17.75 -9.70 -19.70
CA ILE A 288 17.32 -8.96 -20.89
C ILE A 288 18.28 -9.22 -22.04
N ASN A 289 17.73 -9.42 -23.23
CA ASN A 289 18.50 -9.52 -24.46
C ASN A 289 18.76 -8.12 -25.00
N THR A 290 20.03 -7.75 -25.01
CA THR A 290 20.52 -6.40 -25.28
C THR A 290 20.50 -6.06 -26.77
N ILE A 291 20.47 -7.04 -27.69
CA ILE A 291 20.34 -6.80 -29.13
C ILE A 291 19.05 -6.01 -29.44
N TRP A 292 17.95 -6.36 -28.77
CA TRP A 292 16.65 -5.70 -28.95
C TRP A 292 16.62 -4.26 -28.46
N LEU A 293 17.62 -3.87 -27.67
CA LEU A 293 17.78 -2.53 -27.14
C LEU A 293 18.77 -1.71 -27.96
N HIS A 294 19.39 -2.29 -28.99
CA HIS A 294 20.41 -1.65 -29.84
C HIS A 294 21.58 -1.06 -29.06
N VAL A 295 22.01 -1.74 -27.99
CA VAL A 295 23.11 -1.27 -27.15
C VAL A 295 24.45 -1.77 -27.67
N ASP A 296 25.50 -1.01 -27.40
CA ASP A 296 26.89 -1.37 -27.66
C ASP A 296 27.69 -1.51 -26.35
N LEU A 297 28.92 -2.00 -26.44
CA LEU A 297 29.78 -2.21 -25.26
C LEU A 297 30.29 -0.92 -24.60
N ASN A 298 30.14 0.24 -25.27
CA ASN A 298 30.48 1.55 -24.74
C ASN A 298 29.30 2.19 -23.98
N ASP A 299 28.08 1.66 -24.16
CA ASP A 299 26.93 2.08 -23.37
C ASP A 299 27.14 1.81 -21.87
N ARG A 300 26.42 2.59 -21.07
CA ARG A 300 26.47 2.54 -19.61
C ARG A 300 25.14 2.09 -19.04
N LEU A 301 25.22 1.17 -18.08
CA LEU A 301 24.12 0.80 -17.21
C LEU A 301 24.16 1.71 -15.99
N SER A 302 23.10 2.46 -15.76
CA SER A 302 23.01 3.42 -14.64
C SER A 302 21.78 3.17 -13.78
N LEU A 303 21.93 3.23 -12.46
CA LEU A 303 20.83 3.17 -11.51
C LEU A 303 20.19 4.57 -11.35
N ASN A 304 18.88 4.69 -11.60
CA ASN A 304 18.19 5.97 -11.59
C ASN A 304 17.36 6.23 -10.34
N LYS A 305 16.87 5.17 -9.67
CA LYS A 305 16.03 5.28 -8.50
C LYS A 305 16.72 4.59 -7.33
N LEU A 306 16.99 5.34 -6.25
CA LEU A 306 17.74 4.82 -5.09
C LEU A 306 16.85 4.35 -3.94
N TYR A 307 15.58 4.06 -4.21
CA TYR A 307 14.65 3.60 -3.19
C TYR A 307 13.67 2.59 -3.77
N THR A 308 13.26 1.64 -2.93
CA THR A 308 12.13 0.77 -3.22
C THR A 308 10.84 1.50 -2.85
N SER A 309 9.80 1.40 -3.67
CA SER A 309 8.46 1.88 -3.26
C SER A 309 7.47 0.75 -3.34
N CYS A 310 6.72 0.54 -2.25
CA CYS A 310 5.69 -0.48 -2.18
C CYS A 310 4.32 0.16 -1.97
N THR A 311 3.32 -0.37 -2.68
CA THR A 311 1.91 -0.17 -2.36
C THR A 311 1.39 -1.44 -1.70
N ILE A 312 0.77 -1.28 -0.55
CA ILE A 312 0.25 -2.35 0.31
C ILE A 312 -1.25 -2.13 0.44
N ASP A 313 -2.02 -3.14 0.06
CA ASP A 313 -3.47 -3.17 0.17
C ASP A 313 -3.88 -4.31 1.08
N ASP A 314 -4.64 -3.98 2.13
CA ASP A 314 -5.26 -4.96 3.01
C ASP A 314 -6.77 -4.85 2.93
N PHE A 315 -7.46 -5.95 2.59
CA PHE A 315 -8.89 -5.96 2.39
C PHE A 315 -9.58 -6.68 3.54
N VAL A 316 -10.60 -6.07 4.14
CA VAL A 316 -11.34 -6.67 5.26
C VAL A 316 -12.83 -6.71 4.89
N PRO A 317 -13.45 -7.91 4.76
CA PRO A 317 -12.99 -9.26 5.08
C PRO A 317 -12.46 -10.01 3.84
N GLY A 318 -11.26 -9.66 3.38
CA GLY A 318 -10.83 -9.88 2.01
C GLY A 318 -11.67 -9.10 0.99
N GLU A 319 -11.81 -9.62 -0.22
CA GLU A 319 -12.56 -8.96 -1.31
C GLU A 319 -14.10 -9.02 -1.17
N LYS A 320 -14.62 -9.53 -0.05
CA LYS A 320 -16.05 -9.77 0.18
C LYS A 320 -16.78 -8.54 0.71
N TRP A 321 -18.10 -8.59 0.69
CA TRP A 321 -18.99 -7.56 1.24
C TRP A 321 -19.57 -7.99 2.60
N ILE A 322 -19.66 -7.07 3.55
CA ILE A 322 -20.26 -7.24 4.87
C ILE A 322 -21.60 -6.51 4.91
N LYS A 323 -22.68 -7.20 5.24
CA LYS A 323 -23.99 -6.57 5.38
C LYS A 323 -24.11 -5.81 6.72
N LEU A 324 -24.52 -4.54 6.67
CA LEU A 324 -24.80 -3.76 7.88
C LEU A 324 -26.09 -4.25 8.55
N SER A 325 -26.00 -4.63 9.82
CA SER A 325 -27.15 -5.03 10.61
C SER A 325 -28.08 -3.83 10.89
N THR A 326 -29.35 -4.10 11.15
CA THR A 326 -30.27 -3.09 11.71
C THR A 326 -29.96 -2.90 13.20
N PRO A 327 -29.88 -1.66 13.71
CA PRO A 327 -29.84 -1.39 15.15
C PRO A 327 -31.03 -2.06 15.84
N SER A 328 -30.82 -2.65 17.01
CA SER A 328 -31.82 -3.46 17.73
C SER A 328 -32.70 -2.65 18.68
#